data_AF-A0A2A4ULW0-F1
#
_entry.id   AF-A0A2A4ULW0-F1
#
_cell.length_a   1.000
_cell.length_b   1.000
_cell.length_c   1.000
_cell.angle_alpha   90.00
_cell.angle_beta   90.00
_cell.angle_gamma   90.00
#
_symmetry.space_group_name_H-M   'P 1'
#
loop_
_entity.id
_entity.type
_entity.pdbx_description
1 polymer ?
#
loop_
_entity_poly.entity_id
_entity_poly.type
_entity_poly.pdbx_seq_one_letter_code
_entity_poly.pdbx_strand_id
1 'polypeptide(L)'
;MTKFKVLMYGKGNDLMVNTGLNMKFFFFICMHCVHCYISKISLRSLFAILDGINFNNSIKAVGRRMIKHRVRTVVLSAVAATSLVWGAGSAGATDLKQVLEVGIKANLVAQQSQEKINNIVDQTDKIIGDYKAVLRTIEGLRIYNAQLQRQIDLQVVEMNKLTTSIKGVTYVKRQITPLMMKMVDALGEFIEKDLPIKREERIAGIERLRELMDNPNVDASEKFRSVFELYQIESEYGRAVQAYTDKVMVGGNELEVDMLHIGRVALVYQSRDGVQSGMWDQAAQEWVELDESYRKPIKQALAVAQKKAAADTLLRLPLTAPIAGKMETAK
;
A
#
# COMPACT_ATOMS: atom_id res chain seq x y z
N MET A 1 -21.31 5.29 28.66
CA MET A 1 -22.28 6.22 28.04
C MET A 1 -21.61 6.95 26.89
N THR A 2 -21.76 6.49 25.65
CA THR A 2 -22.02 7.34 24.46
C THR A 2 -22.46 6.40 23.34
N LYS A 3 -23.69 6.61 22.85
CA LYS A 3 -24.34 5.83 21.81
C LYS A 3 -23.98 6.43 20.45
N PHE A 4 -23.69 5.61 19.45
CA PHE A 4 -23.95 5.97 18.05
C PHE A 4 -24.74 4.86 17.37
N LYS A 5 -25.85 5.27 16.77
CA LYS A 5 -26.90 4.49 16.13
C LYS A 5 -26.96 4.97 14.69
N VAL A 6 -26.69 4.11 13.72
CA VAL A 6 -27.05 4.29 12.30
C VAL A 6 -27.36 2.89 11.75
N LEU A 7 -28.62 2.46 11.78
CA LEU A 7 -29.61 2.50 10.69
C LEU A 7 -29.27 1.56 9.51
N MET A 8 -29.84 0.35 9.60
CA MET A 8 -30.03 -0.59 8.51
C MET A 8 -31.12 -0.06 7.56
N TYR A 9 -30.88 -0.11 6.25
CA TYR A 9 -31.95 -0.21 5.24
C TYR A 9 -31.54 -1.15 4.10
N GLY A 10 -32.52 -1.90 3.62
CA GLY A 10 -32.39 -3.18 2.94
C GLY A 10 -31.86 -3.15 1.52
N LYS A 11 -31.16 -4.25 1.19
CA LYS A 11 -30.87 -4.72 -0.17
C LYS A 11 -32.14 -5.28 -0.79
N GLY A 12 -32.53 -4.72 -1.93
CA GLY A 12 -33.49 -5.32 -2.85
C GLY A 12 -32.88 -6.54 -3.54
N ASN A 13 -33.75 -7.53 -3.78
CA ASN A 13 -33.55 -8.72 -4.57
C ASN A 13 -33.10 -8.36 -6.00
N ASP A 14 -32.12 -9.07 -6.56
CA ASP A 14 -32.40 -10.04 -7.63
C ASP A 14 -31.12 -10.74 -8.15
N LEU A 15 -31.20 -12.06 -8.11
CA LEU A 15 -30.80 -13.04 -9.13
C LEU A 15 -29.36 -13.06 -9.68
N MET A 16 -28.61 -14.06 -9.18
CA MET A 16 -27.96 -15.15 -9.95
C MET A 16 -27.33 -14.86 -11.33
N VAL A 17 -25.99 -14.94 -11.35
CA VAL A 17 -25.15 -15.92 -12.10
C VAL A 17 -25.74 -16.46 -13.42
N ASN A 18 -25.11 -16.20 -14.57
CA ASN A 18 -24.22 -17.17 -15.24
C ASN A 18 -23.57 -16.65 -16.55
N THR A 19 -22.36 -17.18 -16.78
CA THR A 19 -21.56 -17.40 -18.01
C THR A 19 -22.14 -17.09 -19.39
N GLY A 20 -21.26 -16.74 -20.33
CA GLY A 20 -21.47 -17.15 -21.73
C GLY A 20 -20.69 -16.38 -22.79
N LEU A 21 -19.39 -16.65 -22.89
CA LEU A 21 -18.54 -16.31 -24.03
C LEU A 21 -19.13 -16.91 -25.32
N ASN A 22 -19.33 -16.10 -26.36
CA ASN A 22 -19.76 -16.57 -27.69
C ASN A 22 -18.65 -16.23 -28.70
N MET A 23 -17.94 -17.26 -29.16
CA MET A 23 -16.95 -17.17 -30.21
C MET A 23 -17.46 -17.97 -31.41
N LYS A 24 -17.63 -17.29 -32.54
CA LYS A 24 -17.84 -17.91 -33.85
C LYS A 24 -16.92 -17.24 -34.86
N PHE A 25 -16.42 -18.08 -35.77
CA PHE A 25 -15.75 -17.79 -37.04
C PHE A 25 -14.25 -17.44 -37.01
N PHE A 26 -13.40 -18.39 -37.40
CA PHE A 26 -12.81 -18.51 -38.76
C PHE A 26 -11.80 -19.69 -38.72
N PHE A 27 -12.09 -20.82 -39.38
CA PHE A 27 -11.74 -21.18 -40.76
C PHE A 27 -10.25 -21.54 -40.99
N PHE A 28 -10.06 -22.85 -41.26
CA PHE A 28 -9.10 -23.47 -42.18
C PHE A 28 -7.60 -23.42 -41.89
N ILE A 29 -6.98 -24.61 -41.84
CA ILE A 29 -6.04 -25.10 -42.86
C ILE A 29 -5.87 -26.63 -42.74
N CYS A 30 -6.10 -27.31 -43.87
CA CYS A 30 -5.45 -28.54 -44.38
C CYS A 30 -5.50 -29.81 -43.49
N MET A 31 -6.38 -30.80 -43.70
CA MET A 31 -6.64 -31.67 -44.86
C MET A 31 -5.45 -32.54 -45.31
N HIS A 32 -5.64 -33.86 -45.12
CA HIS A 32 -4.94 -35.02 -45.67
C HIS A 32 -3.71 -35.55 -44.92
N CYS A 33 -3.98 -36.44 -43.96
CA CYS A 33 -3.35 -37.76 -44.00
C CYS A 33 -4.35 -38.85 -43.54
N VAL A 34 -4.52 -39.83 -44.43
CA VAL A 34 -4.98 -41.21 -44.20
C VAL A 34 -6.47 -41.48 -43.97
N HIS A 35 -7.06 -41.86 -45.10
CA HIS A 35 -8.22 -42.70 -45.28
C HIS A 35 -8.13 -44.04 -44.51
N CYS A 36 -9.26 -44.45 -43.94
CA CYS A 36 -9.69 -45.85 -43.78
C CYS A 36 -9.28 -46.65 -42.52
N TYR A 37 -10.18 -46.69 -41.52
CA TYR A 37 -10.91 -47.93 -41.22
C TYR A 37 -12.25 -47.67 -40.48
N ILE A 38 -13.32 -47.76 -41.26
CA ILE A 38 -14.67 -48.30 -41.02
C ILE A 38 -15.11 -48.60 -39.56
N SER A 39 -16.18 -47.89 -39.18
CA SER A 39 -17.42 -48.30 -38.50
C SER A 39 -17.43 -48.96 -37.12
N LYS A 40 -18.34 -48.40 -36.29
CA LYS A 40 -19.04 -48.98 -35.13
C LYS A 40 -18.14 -49.49 -34.00
N ILE A 41 -18.23 -48.84 -32.83
CA ILE A 41 -18.70 -49.45 -31.57
C ILE A 41 -18.57 -48.45 -30.41
N SER A 42 -19.75 -48.18 -29.83
CA SER A 42 -20.09 -47.76 -28.47
C SER A 42 -19.26 -46.70 -27.74
N LEU A 43 -19.98 -45.67 -27.27
CA LEU A 43 -19.72 -44.93 -26.04
C LEU A 43 -19.22 -45.87 -24.92
N ARG A 44 -17.91 -45.98 -24.72
CA ARG A 44 -17.35 -46.64 -23.53
C ARG A 44 -15.88 -46.27 -23.30
N SER A 45 -15.56 -44.99 -23.16
CA SER A 45 -14.23 -44.60 -22.67
C SER A 45 -14.15 -43.25 -21.94
N LEU A 46 -15.28 -42.63 -21.61
CA LEU A 46 -15.31 -41.36 -20.85
C LEU A 46 -16.14 -41.46 -19.56
N PHE A 47 -16.07 -42.61 -18.88
CA PHE A 47 -16.64 -42.82 -17.55
C PHE A 47 -15.72 -43.71 -16.71
N ALA A 48 -14.47 -43.27 -16.56
CA ALA A 48 -13.55 -43.80 -15.56
C ALA A 48 -12.67 -42.63 -15.11
N ILE A 49 -12.39 -42.55 -13.81
CA ILE A 49 -11.69 -41.45 -13.09
C ILE A 49 -12.62 -40.42 -12.41
N LEU A 50 -13.84 -40.82 -12.02
CA LEU A 50 -14.60 -40.10 -10.97
C LEU A 50 -15.30 -41.01 -9.96
N ASP A 51 -14.97 -42.30 -9.93
CA ASP A 51 -15.35 -43.20 -8.85
C ASP A 51 -14.24 -43.23 -7.81
N GLY A 52 -14.21 -42.18 -6.98
CA GLY A 52 -13.62 -42.29 -5.65
C GLY A 52 -14.26 -43.49 -4.97
N ILE A 53 -13.46 -44.50 -4.68
CA ILE A 53 -13.86 -45.78 -4.10
C ILE A 53 -14.69 -45.50 -2.84
N ASN A 54 -16.01 -45.61 -2.97
CA ASN A 54 -16.96 -45.41 -1.89
C ASN A 54 -16.97 -46.66 -1.01
N PHE A 55 -15.93 -46.79 -0.18
CA PHE A 55 -15.75 -47.88 0.78
C PHE A 55 -16.92 -48.02 1.78
N ASN A 56 -17.76 -46.99 1.91
CA ASN A 56 -18.88 -46.97 2.85
C ASN A 56 -20.08 -47.83 2.40
N ASN A 57 -20.26 -48.01 1.08
CA ASN A 57 -21.36 -48.83 0.54
C ASN A 57 -21.03 -50.33 0.53
N SER A 58 -19.76 -50.71 0.40
CA SER A 58 -19.32 -52.12 0.42
C SER A 58 -19.49 -52.74 1.81
N ILE A 59 -19.09 -52.03 2.88
CA ILE A 59 -19.21 -52.54 4.26
C ILE A 59 -20.67 -52.69 4.69
N LYS A 60 -21.54 -51.75 4.30
CA LYS A 60 -23.00 -51.84 4.54
C LYS A 60 -23.67 -52.98 3.75
N ALA A 61 -23.16 -53.32 2.56
CA ALA A 61 -23.68 -54.41 1.74
C ALA A 61 -23.24 -55.80 2.24
N VAL A 62 -22.02 -55.93 2.76
CA VAL A 62 -21.50 -57.18 3.34
C VAL A 62 -22.17 -57.50 4.68
N GLY A 63 -22.33 -56.52 5.57
CA GLY A 63 -23.03 -56.71 6.85
C GLY A 63 -24.49 -57.15 6.69
N ARG A 64 -25.21 -56.56 5.71
CA ARG A 64 -26.63 -56.89 5.44
C ARG A 64 -26.81 -58.28 4.82
N ARG A 65 -25.80 -58.80 4.11
CA ARG A 65 -25.84 -60.14 3.49
C ARG A 65 -25.54 -61.25 4.50
N MET A 66 -24.64 -61.00 5.46
CA MET A 66 -24.29 -61.95 6.53
C MET A 66 -25.44 -62.19 7.51
N ILE A 67 -26.22 -61.14 7.84
CA ILE A 67 -27.38 -61.24 8.74
C ILE A 67 -28.51 -62.08 8.09
N LYS A 68 -28.75 -61.93 6.78
CA LYS A 68 -29.78 -62.72 6.07
C LYS A 68 -29.48 -64.21 6.03
N HIS A 69 -28.21 -64.62 5.89
CA HIS A 69 -27.85 -66.03 5.84
C HIS A 69 -27.98 -66.72 7.21
N ARG A 70 -27.56 -66.07 8.31
CA ARG A 70 -27.66 -66.66 9.65
C ARG A 70 -29.11 -66.81 10.12
N VAL A 71 -29.98 -65.84 9.81
CA VAL A 71 -31.42 -65.91 10.15
C VAL A 71 -32.14 -67.02 9.36
N ARG A 72 -31.81 -67.22 8.07
CA ARG A 72 -32.43 -68.28 7.26
C ARG A 72 -32.07 -69.69 7.72
N THR A 73 -30.81 -69.92 8.13
CA THR A 73 -30.37 -71.24 8.66
C THR A 73 -30.97 -71.56 10.03
N VAL A 74 -31.18 -70.57 10.90
CA VAL A 74 -31.76 -70.79 12.24
C VAL A 74 -33.27 -71.08 12.18
N VAL A 75 -34.00 -70.43 11.26
CA VAL A 75 -35.45 -70.66 11.09
C VAL A 75 -35.73 -72.03 10.45
N LEU A 76 -34.90 -72.50 9.52
CA LEU A 76 -35.05 -73.83 8.90
C LEU A 76 -34.81 -74.99 9.88
N SER A 77 -33.89 -74.84 10.84
CA SER A 77 -33.67 -75.86 11.89
C SER A 77 -34.79 -75.91 12.93
N ALA A 78 -35.51 -74.81 13.16
CA ALA A 78 -36.59 -74.77 14.15
C ALA A 78 -37.89 -75.44 13.67
N VAL A 79 -38.15 -75.47 12.36
CA VAL A 79 -39.37 -76.07 11.78
C VAL A 79 -39.22 -77.59 11.59
N ALA A 80 -38.01 -78.10 11.36
CA ALA A 80 -37.77 -79.55 11.29
C ALA A 80 -37.90 -80.26 12.64
N ALA A 81 -37.72 -79.54 13.75
CA ALA A 81 -37.84 -80.08 15.10
C ALA A 81 -39.31 -80.22 15.58
N THR A 82 -40.26 -79.51 14.96
CA THR A 82 -41.66 -79.50 15.40
C THR A 82 -42.56 -80.54 14.70
N SER A 83 -42.13 -81.15 13.59
CA SER A 83 -42.91 -82.17 12.87
C SER A 83 -42.70 -83.61 13.34
N LEU A 84 -41.87 -83.86 14.36
CA LEU A 84 -41.55 -85.20 14.88
C LEU A 84 -42.21 -85.53 16.24
N VAL A 85 -43.25 -84.79 16.66
CA VAL A 85 -43.89 -84.95 18.00
C VAL A 85 -45.37 -85.39 17.90
N TRP A 86 -45.75 -86.15 16.87
CA TRP A 86 -47.04 -86.84 16.82
C TRP A 86 -46.85 -88.32 16.50
N GLY A 87 -46.63 -89.14 17.54
CA GLY A 87 -46.68 -90.60 17.42
C GLY A 87 -45.60 -91.37 18.18
N ALA A 88 -45.55 -91.26 19.51
CA ALA A 88 -45.15 -92.34 20.42
C ALA A 88 -45.31 -91.86 21.88
N GLY A 89 -45.91 -92.71 22.71
CA GLY A 89 -46.33 -92.39 24.07
C GLY A 89 -45.21 -92.07 25.06
N SER A 90 -45.58 -91.25 26.04
CA SER A 90 -45.11 -91.26 27.43
C SER A 90 -43.78 -91.96 27.74
N ALA A 91 -42.68 -91.23 27.57
CA ALA A 91 -41.42 -91.47 28.27
C ALA A 91 -40.64 -90.15 28.42
N GLY A 92 -40.40 -89.73 29.67
CA GLY A 92 -39.41 -88.70 29.99
C GLY A 92 -39.86 -87.24 29.99
N ALA A 93 -40.67 -86.83 30.97
CA ALA A 93 -40.83 -85.41 31.35
C ALA A 93 -39.57 -84.81 32.05
N THR A 94 -38.39 -85.40 31.84
CA THR A 94 -37.14 -85.10 32.54
C THR A 94 -36.02 -84.54 31.66
N ASP A 95 -36.13 -84.58 30.31
CA ASP A 95 -35.04 -84.14 29.41
C ASP A 95 -35.25 -82.71 28.84
N LEU A 96 -36.51 -82.28 28.73
CA LEU A 96 -36.84 -80.92 28.24
C LEU A 96 -36.29 -79.82 29.15
N LYS A 97 -36.26 -80.07 30.47
CA LYS A 97 -35.67 -79.15 31.45
C LYS A 97 -34.16 -79.03 31.30
N GLN A 98 -33.49 -80.14 30.98
CA GLN A 98 -32.04 -80.20 30.83
C GLN A 98 -31.58 -79.51 29.53
N VAL A 99 -32.29 -79.71 28.42
CA VAL A 99 -32.06 -78.98 27.16
C VAL A 99 -32.35 -77.48 27.30
N LEU A 100 -33.42 -77.11 28.03
CA LEU A 100 -33.74 -75.72 28.31
C LEU A 100 -32.66 -75.04 29.16
N GLU A 101 -32.13 -75.73 30.18
CA GLU A 101 -31.05 -75.22 31.03
C GLU A 101 -29.73 -75.02 30.26
N VAL A 102 -29.37 -75.97 29.38
CA VAL A 102 -28.21 -75.84 28.48
C VAL A 102 -28.41 -74.68 27.51
N GLY A 103 -29.63 -74.49 26.98
CA GLY A 103 -29.99 -73.35 26.15
C GLY A 103 -29.84 -72.02 26.88
N ILE A 104 -30.29 -71.91 28.13
CA ILE A 104 -30.16 -70.71 28.96
C ILE A 104 -28.67 -70.41 29.24
N LYS A 105 -27.87 -71.42 29.60
CA LYS A 105 -26.43 -71.27 29.83
C LYS A 105 -25.68 -70.84 28.57
N ALA A 106 -25.99 -71.45 27.42
CA ALA A 106 -25.42 -71.07 26.14
C ALA A 106 -25.78 -69.62 25.76
N ASN A 107 -27.01 -69.19 26.05
CA ASN A 107 -27.46 -67.83 25.79
C ASN A 107 -26.77 -66.80 26.70
N LEU A 108 -26.54 -67.12 27.98
CA LEU A 108 -25.75 -66.30 28.90
C LEU A 108 -24.29 -66.15 28.44
N VAL A 109 -23.66 -67.24 28.00
CA VAL A 109 -22.28 -67.20 27.47
C VAL A 109 -22.22 -66.41 26.15
N ALA A 110 -23.22 -66.55 25.29
CA ALA A 110 -23.34 -65.77 24.06
C ALA A 110 -23.52 -64.28 24.36
N GLN A 111 -24.31 -63.91 25.36
CA GLN A 111 -24.50 -62.53 25.82
C GLN A 111 -23.18 -61.93 26.34
N GLN A 112 -22.44 -62.64 27.19
CA GLN A 112 -21.13 -62.19 27.69
C GLN A 112 -20.10 -62.02 26.57
N SER A 113 -20.12 -62.90 25.57
CA SER A 113 -19.26 -62.79 24.40
C SER A 113 -19.65 -61.59 23.53
N GLN A 114 -20.96 -61.33 23.39
CA GLN A 114 -21.46 -60.17 22.67
C GLN A 114 -21.11 -58.86 23.37
N GLU A 115 -21.16 -58.80 24.71
CA GLU A 115 -20.71 -57.64 25.48
C GLU A 115 -19.21 -57.34 25.26
N LYS A 116 -18.36 -58.36 25.25
CA LYS A 116 -16.93 -58.21 24.92
C LYS A 116 -16.72 -57.69 23.50
N ILE A 117 -17.47 -58.22 22.53
CA ILE A 117 -17.42 -57.75 21.13
C ILE A 117 -17.86 -56.29 21.06
N ASN A 118 -18.96 -55.92 21.71
CA ASN A 118 -19.46 -54.55 21.73
C ASN A 118 -18.41 -53.58 22.32
N ASN A 119 -17.79 -53.94 23.46
CA ASN A 119 -16.74 -53.14 24.06
C ASN A 119 -15.53 -52.94 23.12
N ILE A 120 -15.10 -53.98 22.42
CA ILE A 120 -13.99 -53.89 21.44
C ILE A 120 -14.40 -53.03 20.25
N VAL A 121 -15.62 -53.17 19.76
CA VAL A 121 -16.17 -52.34 18.66
C VAL A 121 -16.19 -50.88 19.09
N ASP A 122 -16.71 -50.56 20.28
CA ASP A 122 -16.76 -49.19 20.80
C ASP A 122 -15.35 -48.57 20.96
N GLN A 123 -14.40 -49.35 21.47
CA GLN A 123 -12.99 -48.92 21.57
C GLN A 123 -12.37 -48.69 20.18
N THR A 124 -12.66 -49.58 19.22
CA THR A 124 -12.16 -49.48 17.85
C THR A 124 -12.73 -48.24 17.16
N ASP A 125 -14.03 -48.01 17.28
CA ASP A 125 -14.71 -46.84 16.72
C ASP A 125 -14.19 -45.54 17.33
N LYS A 126 -13.91 -45.53 18.64
CA LYS A 126 -13.26 -44.40 19.31
C LYS A 126 -11.87 -44.11 18.74
N ILE A 127 -11.00 -45.11 18.63
CA ILE A 127 -9.65 -44.96 18.08
C ILE A 127 -9.69 -44.49 16.62
N ILE A 128 -10.61 -45.04 15.80
CA ILE A 128 -10.80 -44.59 14.41
C ILE A 128 -11.27 -43.13 14.38
N GLY A 129 -12.16 -42.74 15.30
CA GLY A 129 -12.61 -41.36 15.47
C GLY A 129 -11.45 -40.41 15.78
N ASP A 130 -10.65 -40.76 16.79
CA ASP A 130 -9.49 -40.00 17.23
C ASP A 130 -8.43 -39.89 16.12
N TYR A 131 -8.14 -41.00 15.42
CA TYR A 131 -7.23 -41.02 14.28
C TYR A 131 -7.69 -40.07 13.16
N LYS A 132 -8.97 -40.09 12.80
CA LYS A 132 -9.54 -39.17 11.80
C LYS A 132 -9.53 -37.71 12.26
N ALA A 133 -9.67 -37.46 13.57
CA ALA A 133 -9.54 -36.11 14.12
C ALA A 133 -8.09 -35.60 13.99
N VAL A 134 -7.11 -36.42 14.38
CA VAL A 134 -5.68 -36.08 14.26
C VAL A 134 -5.27 -35.86 12.80
N LEU A 135 -5.73 -36.70 11.87
CA LEU A 135 -5.46 -36.50 10.44
C LEU A 135 -5.96 -35.13 9.92
N ARG A 136 -7.17 -34.72 10.31
CA ARG A 136 -7.71 -33.40 9.94
C ARG A 136 -6.87 -32.26 10.52
N THR A 137 -6.39 -32.42 11.75
CA THR A 137 -5.48 -31.45 12.37
C THR A 137 -4.15 -31.37 11.61
N ILE A 138 -3.56 -32.50 11.23
CA ILE A 138 -2.31 -32.53 10.43
C ILE A 138 -2.50 -31.83 9.09
N GLU A 139 -3.61 -32.10 8.39
CA GLU A 139 -3.91 -31.45 7.12
C GLU A 139 -4.07 -29.93 7.27
N GLY A 140 -4.80 -29.49 8.30
CA GLY A 140 -4.94 -28.07 8.65
C GLY A 140 -3.59 -27.41 8.94
N LEU A 141 -2.74 -28.04 9.75
CA LEU A 141 -1.39 -27.55 10.06
C LEU A 141 -0.49 -27.49 8.83
N ARG A 142 -0.60 -28.46 7.91
CA ARG A 142 0.16 -28.46 6.66
C ARG A 142 -0.22 -27.29 5.76
N ILE A 143 -1.52 -27.01 5.61
CA ILE A 143 -2.01 -25.85 4.84
C ILE A 143 -1.54 -24.55 5.49
N TYR A 144 -1.64 -24.46 6.82
CA TYR A 144 -1.19 -23.29 7.58
C TYR A 144 0.32 -23.03 7.42
N ASN A 145 1.15 -24.07 7.55
CA ASN A 145 2.60 -23.96 7.31
C ASN A 145 2.91 -23.52 5.88
N ALA A 146 2.20 -24.05 4.87
CA ALA A 146 2.38 -23.61 3.49
C ALA A 146 1.98 -22.14 3.29
N GLN A 147 0.99 -21.63 4.01
CA GLN A 147 0.63 -20.22 4.00
C GLN A 147 1.69 -19.36 4.68
N LEU A 148 2.23 -19.78 5.83
CA LEU A 148 3.32 -19.09 6.50
C LEU A 148 4.56 -19.01 5.63
N GLN A 149 4.92 -20.09 4.93
CA GLN A 149 6.05 -20.07 4.01
C GLN A 149 5.87 -19.03 2.90
N ARG A 150 4.68 -18.96 2.28
CA ARG A 150 4.38 -17.93 1.29
C ARG A 150 4.48 -16.51 1.86
N GLN A 151 4.07 -16.30 3.11
CA GLN A 151 4.21 -14.99 3.75
C GLN A 151 5.68 -14.62 3.99
N ILE A 152 6.49 -15.59 4.42
CA ILE A 152 7.95 -15.39 4.59
C ILE A 152 8.59 -15.04 3.25
N ASP A 153 8.25 -15.76 2.18
CA ASP A 153 8.80 -15.50 0.84
C ASP A 153 8.45 -14.08 0.36
N LEU A 154 7.21 -13.63 0.60
CA LEU A 154 6.78 -12.27 0.29
C LEU A 154 7.49 -11.21 1.15
N GLN A 155 7.71 -11.49 2.44
CA GLN A 155 8.46 -10.59 3.32
C GLN A 155 9.92 -10.46 2.89
N VAL A 156 10.57 -11.54 2.45
CA VAL A 156 11.94 -11.50 1.94
C VAL A 156 12.03 -10.62 0.68
N VAL A 157 11.07 -10.74 -0.23
CA VAL A 157 10.99 -9.87 -1.41
C VAL A 157 10.81 -8.41 -0.99
N GLU A 158 9.95 -8.13 -0.02
CA GLU A 158 9.71 -6.77 0.47
C GLU A 158 10.94 -6.19 1.17
N MET A 159 11.65 -6.97 1.98
CA MET A 159 12.91 -6.55 2.60
C MET A 159 13.97 -6.16 1.56
N ASN A 160 14.07 -6.91 0.45
CA ASN A 160 15.01 -6.60 -0.62
C ASN A 160 14.65 -5.29 -1.34
N LYS A 161 13.36 -5.03 -1.57
CA LYS A 161 12.89 -3.76 -2.13
C LYS A 161 13.22 -2.60 -1.19
N LEU A 162 12.87 -2.71 0.09
CA LEU A 162 13.15 -1.68 1.09
C LEU A 162 14.66 -1.41 1.21
N THR A 163 15.48 -2.46 1.22
CA THR A 163 16.95 -2.34 1.25
C THR A 163 17.46 -1.56 0.04
N THR A 164 16.90 -1.81 -1.14
CA THR A 164 17.26 -1.07 -2.37
C THR A 164 16.84 0.39 -2.27
N SER A 165 15.63 0.67 -1.79
CA SER A 165 15.14 2.04 -1.56
C SER A 165 16.01 2.80 -0.54
N ILE A 166 16.41 2.17 0.56
CA ILE A 166 17.30 2.77 1.57
C ILE A 166 18.66 3.14 0.95
N LYS A 167 19.24 2.25 0.14
CA LYS A 167 20.49 2.53 -0.59
C LYS A 167 20.31 3.71 -1.57
N GLY A 168 19.18 3.76 -2.27
CA GLY A 168 18.82 4.86 -3.16
C GLY A 168 18.72 6.21 -2.44
N VAL A 169 17.99 6.27 -1.33
CA VAL A 169 17.87 7.49 -0.49
C VAL A 169 19.24 7.96 0.01
N THR A 170 20.09 7.02 0.44
CA THR A 170 21.46 7.34 0.93
C THR A 170 22.35 7.90 -0.18
N TYR A 171 22.20 7.42 -1.41
CA TYR A 171 22.89 7.97 -2.58
C TYR A 171 22.41 9.39 -2.90
N VAL A 172 21.10 9.59 -2.99
CA VAL A 172 20.49 10.90 -3.28
C VAL A 172 20.87 11.93 -2.21
N LYS A 173 20.82 11.58 -0.91
CA LYS A 173 21.21 12.47 0.19
C LYS A 173 22.65 12.98 0.04
N ARG A 174 23.59 12.13 -0.39
CA ARG A 174 24.99 12.51 -0.64
C ARG A 174 25.16 13.46 -1.82
N GLN A 175 24.27 13.43 -2.81
CA GLN A 175 24.35 14.29 -3.99
C GLN A 175 23.65 15.65 -3.79
N ILE A 176 22.58 15.67 -2.99
CA ILE A 176 21.83 16.90 -2.75
C ILE A 176 22.65 17.87 -1.90
N THR A 177 23.40 17.42 -0.90
CA THR A 177 24.19 18.33 -0.04
C THR A 177 25.20 19.18 -0.83
N PRO A 178 26.05 18.62 -1.72
CA PRO A 178 26.92 19.43 -2.58
C PRO A 178 26.17 20.40 -3.49
N LEU A 179 24.99 20.00 -3.98
CA LEU A 179 24.16 20.88 -4.81
C LEU A 179 23.64 22.07 -3.98
N MET A 180 23.16 21.83 -2.76
CA MET A 180 22.71 22.88 -1.85
C MET A 180 23.84 23.87 -1.52
N MET A 181 25.05 23.38 -1.26
CA MET A 181 26.21 24.26 -1.05
C MET A 181 26.45 25.17 -2.26
N LYS A 182 26.44 24.60 -3.47
CA LYS A 182 26.56 25.39 -4.71
C LYS A 182 25.44 26.40 -4.90
N MET A 183 24.22 26.07 -4.48
CA MET A 183 23.10 27.02 -4.51
C MET A 183 23.34 28.19 -3.55
N VAL A 184 23.80 27.92 -2.32
CA VAL A 184 24.13 28.97 -1.35
C VAL A 184 25.25 29.88 -1.87
N ASP A 185 26.30 29.30 -2.48
CA ASP A 185 27.39 30.09 -3.06
C ASP A 185 26.94 30.91 -4.27
N ALA A 186 26.14 30.32 -5.17
CA ALA A 186 25.56 31.04 -6.30
C ALA A 186 24.65 32.19 -5.85
N LEU A 187 23.91 32.00 -4.75
CA LEU A 187 23.12 33.06 -4.13
C LEU A 187 24.02 34.18 -3.60
N GLY A 188 25.14 33.86 -2.95
CA GLY A 188 26.14 34.85 -2.52
C GLY A 188 26.70 35.67 -3.66
N GLU A 189 27.17 35.02 -4.72
CA GLU A 189 27.68 35.72 -5.91
C GLU A 189 26.61 36.59 -6.57
N PHE A 190 25.36 36.13 -6.55
CA PHE A 190 24.24 36.89 -7.08
C PHE A 190 24.00 38.17 -6.29
N ILE A 191 24.00 38.10 -4.95
CA ILE A 191 23.82 39.28 -4.08
C ILE A 191 24.95 40.29 -4.25
N GLU A 192 26.19 39.83 -4.47
CA GLU A 192 27.34 40.72 -4.70
C GLU A 192 27.23 41.51 -6.01
N LYS A 193 26.71 40.89 -7.08
CA LYS A 193 26.59 41.49 -8.42
C LYS A 193 25.29 42.28 -8.63
N ASP A 194 24.35 42.14 -7.70
CA ASP A 194 23.02 42.76 -7.74
C ASP A 194 23.03 44.17 -7.10
N LEU A 195 21.86 44.85 -7.13
CA LEU A 195 21.69 46.12 -6.44
C LEU A 195 21.95 45.97 -4.92
N PRO A 196 22.55 46.98 -4.26
CA PRO A 196 22.91 46.94 -2.84
C PRO A 196 21.69 47.11 -1.91
N ILE A 197 20.64 46.31 -2.12
CA ILE A 197 19.42 46.33 -1.30
C ILE A 197 19.70 45.54 -0.02
N LYS A 198 19.56 46.18 1.14
CA LYS A 198 19.68 45.55 2.48
C LYS A 198 20.84 44.55 2.56
N ARG A 199 22.00 44.94 2.02
CA ARG A 199 23.12 44.04 1.75
C ARG A 199 23.57 43.31 3.01
N GLU A 200 23.68 44.02 4.13
CA GLU A 200 24.10 43.45 5.41
C GLU A 200 23.16 42.34 5.90
N GLU A 201 21.84 42.57 5.89
CA GLU A 201 20.83 41.58 6.29
C GLU A 201 20.91 40.31 5.42
N ARG A 202 21.10 40.51 4.10
CA ARG A 202 21.19 39.42 3.12
C ARG A 202 22.45 38.58 3.29
N ILE A 203 23.62 39.23 3.43
CA ILE A 203 24.90 38.53 3.68
C ILE A 203 24.85 37.79 5.01
N ALA A 204 24.30 38.39 6.07
CA ALA A 204 24.10 37.72 7.35
C ALA A 204 23.12 36.52 7.24
N GLY A 205 22.16 36.57 6.31
CA GLY A 205 21.29 35.43 5.99
C GLY A 205 22.05 34.26 5.35
N ILE A 206 22.93 34.56 4.38
CA ILE A 206 23.77 33.56 3.72
C ILE A 206 24.73 32.92 4.72
N GLU A 207 25.37 33.71 5.59
CA GLU A 207 26.33 33.17 6.55
C GLU A 207 25.66 32.22 7.55
N ARG A 208 24.49 32.60 8.09
CA ARG A 208 23.67 31.70 8.92
C ARG A 208 23.29 30.41 8.18
N LEU A 209 23.02 30.51 6.88
CA LEU A 209 22.70 29.33 6.07
C LEU A 209 23.93 28.44 5.84
N ARG A 210 25.13 29.01 5.66
CA ARG A 210 26.39 28.25 5.60
C ARG A 210 26.67 27.51 6.91
N GLU A 211 26.52 28.19 8.04
CA GLU A 211 26.64 27.56 9.36
C GLU A 211 25.64 26.39 9.54
N LEU A 212 24.38 26.58 9.10
CA LEU A 212 23.37 25.53 9.12
C LEU A 212 23.76 24.34 8.24
N MET A 213 24.34 24.61 7.06
CA MET A 213 24.79 23.60 6.12
C MET A 213 25.96 22.77 6.65
N ASP A 214 26.86 23.38 7.41
CA ASP A 214 28.01 22.70 8.03
C ASP A 214 27.63 21.94 9.32
N ASN A 215 26.50 22.28 9.94
CA ASN A 215 26.05 21.63 11.17
C ASN A 215 25.66 20.15 10.92
N PRO A 216 26.32 19.17 11.56
CA PRO A 216 26.01 17.75 11.37
C PRO A 216 24.73 17.29 12.08
N ASN A 217 24.24 18.06 13.05
CA ASN A 217 23.06 17.72 13.85
C ASN A 217 21.73 18.09 13.18
N VAL A 218 21.79 18.81 12.05
CA VAL A 218 20.60 19.24 11.30
C VAL A 218 20.33 18.25 10.17
N ASP A 219 19.09 17.78 10.06
CA ASP A 219 18.72 16.87 8.98
C ASP A 219 18.77 17.57 7.60
N ALA A 220 19.02 16.78 6.56
CA ALA A 220 19.07 17.28 5.19
C ALA A 220 17.75 17.93 4.74
N SER A 221 16.61 17.51 5.30
CA SER A 221 15.30 18.08 4.99
C SER A 221 15.17 19.53 5.47
N GLU A 222 15.69 19.82 6.67
CA GLU A 222 15.70 21.18 7.22
C GLU A 222 16.67 22.08 6.45
N LYS A 223 17.87 21.58 6.15
CA LYS A 223 18.84 22.29 5.29
C LYS A 223 18.21 22.68 3.95
N PHE A 224 17.55 21.73 3.30
CA PHE A 224 16.84 21.97 2.04
C PHE A 224 15.76 23.03 2.18
N ARG A 225 14.90 22.91 3.21
CA ARG A 225 13.83 23.87 3.47
C ARG A 225 14.41 25.29 3.66
N SER A 226 15.45 25.44 4.46
CA SER A 226 16.08 26.75 4.73
C SER A 226 16.71 27.38 3.48
N VAL A 227 17.34 26.57 2.62
CA VAL A 227 17.85 27.06 1.33
C VAL A 227 16.69 27.62 0.48
N PHE A 228 15.62 26.86 0.31
CA PHE A 228 14.47 27.30 -0.49
C PHE A 228 13.74 28.50 0.09
N GLU A 229 13.64 28.58 1.42
CA GLU A 229 13.09 29.74 2.11
C GLU A 229 13.89 31.01 1.80
N LEU A 230 15.23 30.94 1.88
CA LEU A 230 16.08 32.08 1.55
C LEU A 230 15.96 32.48 0.07
N TYR A 231 15.88 31.51 -0.85
CA TYR A 231 15.61 31.79 -2.26
C TYR A 231 14.24 32.42 -2.49
N GLN A 232 13.22 32.01 -1.74
CA GLN A 232 11.89 32.60 -1.84
C GLN A 232 11.90 34.06 -1.37
N ILE A 233 12.55 34.34 -0.22
CA ILE A 233 12.76 35.70 0.27
C ILE A 233 13.53 36.54 -0.77
N GLU A 234 14.57 35.97 -1.38
CA GLU A 234 15.34 36.63 -2.43
C GLU A 234 14.51 36.92 -3.69
N SER A 235 13.62 36.00 -4.05
CA SER A 235 12.66 36.21 -5.14
C SER A 235 11.63 37.28 -4.80
N GLU A 236 11.23 37.42 -3.53
CA GLU A 236 10.31 38.46 -3.07
C GLU A 236 10.94 39.85 -3.22
N TYR A 237 12.23 40.02 -2.87
CA TYR A 237 12.97 41.25 -3.18
C TYR A 237 12.90 41.58 -4.68
N GLY A 238 12.93 40.59 -5.56
CA GLY A 238 12.81 40.81 -7.00
C GLY A 238 11.50 41.45 -7.46
N ARG A 239 10.43 41.36 -6.67
CA ARG A 239 9.07 41.82 -7.04
C ARG A 239 8.50 42.89 -6.09
N ALA A 240 9.12 43.08 -4.93
CA ALA A 240 8.59 43.94 -3.89
C ALA A 240 8.79 45.43 -4.22
N VAL A 241 7.82 46.25 -3.81
CA VAL A 241 7.95 47.71 -3.74
C VAL A 241 8.03 48.07 -2.27
N GLN A 242 9.19 48.52 -1.81
CA GLN A 242 9.46 48.77 -0.40
C GLN A 242 10.16 50.09 -0.20
N ALA A 243 9.89 50.71 0.94
CA ALA A 243 10.61 51.88 1.41
C ALA A 243 11.22 51.59 2.78
N TYR A 244 12.48 51.97 2.96
CA TYR A 244 13.21 51.84 4.23
C TYR A 244 14.17 53.02 4.38
N THR A 245 14.62 53.30 5.59
CA THR A 245 15.63 54.34 5.82
C THR A 245 16.99 53.66 5.89
N ASP A 246 17.99 54.26 5.25
CA ASP A 246 19.37 53.80 5.28
C ASP A 246 20.33 54.98 5.23
N LYS A 247 21.62 54.72 5.45
CA LYS A 247 22.67 55.71 5.33
C LYS A 247 23.39 55.54 4.00
N VAL A 248 23.51 56.64 3.26
CA VAL A 248 24.20 56.66 1.97
C VAL A 248 25.31 57.69 2.01
N MET A 249 26.48 57.31 1.50
CA MET A 249 27.61 58.21 1.29
C MET A 249 27.42 58.94 -0.04
N VAL A 250 27.05 60.22 0.01
CA VAL A 250 26.89 61.08 -1.18
C VAL A 250 27.88 62.23 -1.06
N GLY A 251 28.80 62.36 -2.03
CA GLY A 251 29.78 63.46 -2.04
C GLY A 251 30.72 63.50 -0.82
N GLY A 252 31.00 62.35 -0.20
CA GLY A 252 31.89 62.23 0.96
C GLY A 252 31.23 62.46 2.33
N ASN A 253 29.94 62.78 2.37
CA ASN A 253 29.18 62.94 3.62
C ASN A 253 28.18 61.78 3.81
N GLU A 254 28.06 61.28 5.03
CA GLU A 254 27.06 60.27 5.39
C GLU A 254 25.71 60.96 5.63
N LEU A 255 24.74 60.66 4.76
CA LEU A 255 23.39 61.22 4.85
C LEU A 255 22.40 60.09 5.16
N GLU A 256 21.52 60.34 6.13
CA GLU A 256 20.38 59.46 6.39
C GLU A 256 19.27 59.76 5.37
N VAL A 257 18.94 58.78 4.55
CA VAL A 257 18.04 58.94 3.40
C VAL A 257 16.91 57.92 3.43
N ASP A 258 15.78 58.28 2.84
CA ASP A 258 14.69 57.35 2.58
C ASP A 258 14.96 56.64 1.25
N MET A 259 15.14 55.33 1.33
CA MET A 259 15.36 54.43 0.20
C MET A 259 14.04 53.89 -0.32
N LEU A 260 13.92 53.87 -1.64
CA LEU A 260 12.84 53.26 -2.40
C LEU A 260 13.44 52.15 -3.25
N HIS A 261 12.99 50.93 -2.98
CA HIS A 261 13.34 49.72 -3.70
C HIS A 261 12.14 49.24 -4.50
N ILE A 262 12.33 49.07 -5.81
CA ILE A 262 11.29 48.60 -6.73
C ILE A 262 11.84 47.42 -7.52
N GLY A 263 11.61 46.24 -6.95
CA GLY A 263 12.15 45.00 -7.45
C GLY A 263 13.65 45.11 -7.78
N ARG A 264 14.07 44.40 -8.81
CA ARG A 264 15.44 44.49 -9.35
C ARG A 264 15.62 45.54 -10.45
N VAL A 265 14.69 46.49 -10.56
CA VAL A 265 14.69 47.45 -11.66
C VAL A 265 15.32 48.78 -11.24
N ALA A 266 14.98 49.26 -10.04
CA ALA A 266 15.46 50.54 -9.57
C ALA A 266 15.62 50.56 -8.05
N LEU A 267 16.72 51.17 -7.61
CA LEU A 267 16.98 51.55 -6.23
C LEU A 267 17.27 53.06 -6.21
N VAL A 268 16.46 53.81 -5.48
CA VAL A 268 16.46 55.28 -5.51
C VAL A 268 16.43 55.80 -4.08
N TYR A 269 17.21 56.83 -3.75
CA TYR A 269 17.10 57.53 -2.47
C TYR A 269 16.51 58.92 -2.63
N GLN A 270 15.93 59.40 -1.54
CA GLN A 270 15.62 60.80 -1.33
C GLN A 270 16.07 61.21 0.07
N SER A 271 16.79 62.33 0.18
CA SER A 271 17.13 62.92 1.48
C SER A 271 15.85 63.26 2.26
N ARG A 272 15.90 63.22 3.60
CA ARG A 272 14.74 63.53 4.46
C ARG A 272 14.14 64.91 4.20
N ASP A 273 14.98 65.87 3.80
CA ASP A 273 14.54 67.22 3.44
C ASP A 273 13.86 67.28 2.05
N GLY A 274 13.94 66.21 1.28
CA GLY A 274 13.36 66.08 -0.06
C GLY A 274 14.12 66.80 -1.17
N VAL A 275 15.21 67.49 -0.84
CA VAL A 275 16.00 68.33 -1.77
C VAL A 275 16.95 67.50 -2.62
N GLN A 276 17.56 66.45 -2.08
CA GLN A 276 18.48 65.61 -2.85
C GLN A 276 17.82 64.27 -3.17
N SER A 277 18.02 63.78 -4.38
CA SER A 277 17.52 62.48 -4.83
C SER A 277 18.55 61.87 -5.77
N GLY A 278 18.73 60.56 -5.71
CA GLY A 278 19.67 59.86 -6.57
C GLY A 278 19.25 58.42 -6.82
N MET A 279 19.77 57.86 -7.90
CA MET A 279 19.53 56.48 -8.32
C MET A 279 20.84 55.70 -8.28
N TRP A 280 20.76 54.42 -7.91
CA TRP A 280 21.90 53.52 -8.03
C TRP A 280 22.12 53.15 -9.50
N ASP A 281 23.30 53.46 -10.05
CA ASP A 281 23.72 52.94 -11.34
C ASP A 281 24.48 51.62 -11.13
N GLN A 282 23.90 50.52 -11.62
CA GLN A 282 24.52 49.20 -11.50
C GLN A 282 25.80 49.06 -12.34
N ALA A 283 25.91 49.77 -13.47
CA ALA A 283 27.07 49.69 -14.35
C ALA A 283 28.28 50.44 -13.76
N ALA A 284 28.03 51.61 -13.17
CA ALA A 284 29.06 52.40 -12.48
C ALA A 284 29.30 51.93 -11.03
N GLN A 285 28.37 51.17 -10.44
CA GLN A 285 28.33 50.85 -9.00
C GLN A 285 28.42 52.10 -8.11
N GLU A 286 27.78 53.18 -8.54
CA GLU A 286 27.80 54.48 -7.88
C GLU A 286 26.40 55.10 -7.82
N TRP A 287 26.21 56.00 -6.86
CA TRP A 287 25.00 56.80 -6.77
C TRP A 287 25.09 57.98 -7.73
N VAL A 288 24.12 58.08 -8.64
CA VAL A 288 23.99 59.19 -9.59
C VAL A 288 22.87 60.11 -9.13
N GLU A 289 23.17 61.40 -8.97
CA GLU A 289 22.19 62.41 -8.59
C GLU A 289 21.15 62.61 -9.71
N LEU A 290 19.89 62.72 -9.32
CA LEU A 290 18.76 62.89 -10.23
C LEU A 290 18.34 64.35 -10.31
N ASP A 291 17.83 64.75 -11.48
CA ASP A 291 17.26 66.07 -11.70
C ASP A 291 16.04 66.36 -10.81
N GLU A 292 15.77 67.65 -10.57
CA GLU A 292 14.68 68.11 -9.69
C GLU A 292 13.30 67.61 -10.13
N SER A 293 13.12 67.37 -11.43
CA SER A 293 11.87 66.85 -12.00
C SER A 293 11.43 65.51 -11.38
N TYR A 294 12.35 64.70 -10.86
CA TYR A 294 12.07 63.40 -10.24
C TYR A 294 11.74 63.46 -8.74
N ARG A 295 12.00 64.59 -8.06
CA ARG A 295 11.78 64.72 -6.61
C ARG A 295 10.33 64.49 -6.18
N LYS A 296 9.37 65.04 -6.94
CA LYS A 296 7.92 64.90 -6.64
C LYS A 296 7.43 63.45 -6.86
N PRO A 297 7.70 62.81 -8.01
CA PRO A 297 7.34 61.41 -8.22
C PRO A 297 7.96 60.44 -7.20
N ILE A 298 9.24 60.62 -6.84
CA ILE A 298 9.92 59.76 -5.85
C ILE A 298 9.24 59.89 -4.48
N LYS A 299 8.93 61.12 -4.05
CA LYS A 299 8.22 61.37 -2.79
C LYS A 299 6.84 60.68 -2.76
N GLN A 300 6.11 60.72 -3.88
CA GLN A 300 4.84 60.01 -4.01
C GLN A 300 5.03 58.49 -3.96
N ALA A 301 6.04 57.96 -4.66
CA ALA A 301 6.34 56.53 -4.67
C ALA A 301 6.77 56.02 -3.28
N LEU A 302 7.57 56.79 -2.54
CA LEU A 302 7.90 56.53 -1.14
C LEU A 302 6.63 56.50 -0.27
N ALA A 303 5.71 57.44 -0.43
CA ALA A 303 4.45 57.45 0.31
C ALA A 303 3.58 56.21 -0.01
N VAL A 304 3.54 55.77 -1.27
CA VAL A 304 2.82 54.55 -1.68
C VAL A 304 3.49 53.30 -1.10
N ALA A 305 4.83 53.20 -1.18
CA ALA A 305 5.59 52.08 -0.63
C ALA A 305 5.47 51.98 0.91
N GLN A 306 5.38 53.12 1.59
CA GLN A 306 5.09 53.22 3.02
C GLN A 306 3.60 53.00 3.36
N LYS A 307 2.74 52.71 2.37
CA LYS A 307 1.29 52.54 2.51
C LYS A 307 0.56 53.77 3.07
N LYS A 308 1.14 54.95 2.91
CA LYS A 308 0.55 56.25 3.29
C LYS A 308 -0.31 56.86 2.18
N ALA A 309 -0.17 56.37 0.96
CA ALA A 309 -0.94 56.80 -0.21
C ALA A 309 -1.44 55.58 -1.01
N ALA A 310 -2.57 55.74 -1.71
CA ALA A 310 -3.10 54.72 -2.60
C ALA A 310 -2.27 54.62 -3.89
N ALA A 311 -2.09 53.40 -4.40
CA ALA A 311 -1.37 53.11 -5.64
C ALA A 311 -2.24 53.38 -6.90
N ASP A 312 -3.03 54.44 -6.89
CA ASP A 312 -4.01 54.77 -7.96
C ASP A 312 -3.43 55.67 -9.06
N THR A 313 -2.21 56.19 -8.86
CA THR A 313 -1.57 57.13 -9.79
C THR A 313 -0.35 56.52 -10.47
N LEU A 314 -0.19 56.80 -11.77
CA LEU A 314 0.98 56.39 -12.53
C LEU A 314 2.23 57.13 -12.02
N LEU A 315 3.18 56.38 -11.45
CA LEU A 315 4.44 56.91 -10.95
C LEU A 315 5.46 56.99 -12.10
N ARG A 316 6.02 58.18 -12.32
CA ARG A 316 7.14 58.39 -13.25
C ARG A 316 8.45 58.22 -12.50
N LEU A 317 9.15 57.12 -12.74
CA LEU A 317 10.39 56.81 -12.06
C LEU A 317 11.56 56.80 -13.06
N PRO A 318 12.76 57.21 -12.63
CA PRO A 318 13.94 57.03 -13.43
C PRO A 318 14.25 55.53 -13.49
N LEU A 319 14.31 54.99 -14.70
CA LEU A 319 14.68 53.60 -14.94
C LEU A 319 15.88 53.60 -15.87
N THR A 320 16.91 52.85 -15.52
CA THR A 320 18.03 52.59 -16.42
C THR A 320 17.53 51.70 -17.54
N ALA A 321 17.80 52.06 -18.80
CA ALA A 321 17.39 51.25 -19.93
C ALA A 321 18.08 49.87 -19.87
N PRO A 322 17.37 48.76 -20.16
CA PRO A 322 17.99 47.44 -20.15
C PRO A 322 19.11 47.39 -21.19
N ILE A 323 20.29 46.96 -20.77
CA ILE A 323 21.40 46.67 -21.67
C ILE A 323 20.99 45.46 -22.52
N ALA A 324 20.91 45.63 -23.84
CA ALA A 324 20.56 44.55 -24.74
C ALA A 324 21.57 43.39 -24.58
N GLY A 325 21.10 42.24 -24.10
CA GLY A 325 21.92 41.05 -23.95
C GLY A 325 22.46 40.62 -25.32
N LYS A 326 23.78 40.66 -25.49
CA LYS A 326 24.43 39.97 -26.61
C LYS A 326 24.21 38.48 -26.38
N MET A 327 23.30 37.88 -27.16
CA MET A 327 23.28 36.43 -27.29
C MET A 327 24.54 36.02 -28.04
N GLU A 328 25.60 35.71 -27.28
CA GLU A 328 26.67 34.87 -27.80
C GLU A 328 26.03 33.54 -28.17
N THR A 329 25.84 33.35 -29.47
CA THR A 329 25.50 32.05 -30.02
C THR A 329 26.66 31.13 -29.71
N ALA A 330 26.45 30.20 -28.78
CA ALA A 330 27.40 29.15 -28.48
C ALA A 330 27.77 28.43 -29.79
N LYS A 331 29.07 28.40 -30.10
CA LYS A 331 29.63 27.79 -31.30
C LYS A 331 29.81 26.29 -31.13
#